data_AF-A0A4Q1SL61-F1
#
_entry.id   AF-A0A4Q1SL61-F1
#
_cell.length_a   1.000
_cell.length_b   1.000
_cell.length_c   1.000
_cell.angle_alpha   90.00
_cell.angle_beta   90.00
_cell.angle_gamma   90.00
#
_symmetry.space_group_name_H-M   'P 1'
#
loop_
_entity.id
_entity.type
_entity.pdbx_description
1 polymer ?
#
loop_
_entity_poly.entity_id
_entity_poly.type
_entity_poly.pdbx_seq_one_letter_code
_entity_poly.pdbx_strand_id
1 'polypeptide(L)'
;MPELTNPSALPAAQEFAPQELTLHGSVLVLLQFDVCEAIRLDALREILGARTAPKPQPRPLSPAPVSSASAVEYDRPPVVEPVEPLVLASGERLTGQIKYYDYGVLSIVFELPFSGGWSRLAGLASRWAWDIDFAAEASRIVRDKLTRAASAIVKPYQEWLNEDYLIFHIRDIVPSDGRPCPTVPELIQQHGARIAQVVRGDTGNLAESEVNEVMQSRISYYANDLAVIGWNAAFLFDSASGAETAIQLLEYANSQLLEFRHYDDLLTEELERVYLLLDQGTGTFARWRLARSATRLHTVLLDVDELTEHADNAIKFLSDMFSARFYKLAAQKIGVPDYKDLVTQKVRTAEELYRFMVDQFNQSRAFFLELTVVIILVIELVYLFRGKPF
;
A
#
# COMPACT_ATOMS: atom_id res chain seq x y z
N MET A 1 80.61 -21.22 -3.68
CA MET A 1 79.26 -21.60 -3.22
C MET A 1 78.49 -20.31 -3.02
N PRO A 2 77.40 -20.07 -3.76
CA PRO A 2 76.66 -18.81 -3.71
C PRO A 2 75.61 -18.83 -2.59
N GLU A 3 75.42 -17.68 -1.95
CA GLU A 3 74.35 -17.41 -0.98
C GLU A 3 72.98 -17.56 -1.64
N LEU A 4 72.12 -18.35 -0.99
CA LEU A 4 70.71 -18.51 -1.32
C LEU A 4 69.95 -17.25 -0.89
N THR A 5 69.65 -16.37 -1.84
CA THR A 5 68.66 -15.32 -1.67
C THR A 5 67.26 -15.93 -1.68
N ASN A 6 66.55 -15.73 -0.57
CA ASN A 6 65.16 -16.13 -0.36
C ASN A 6 64.23 -15.06 -0.97
N PRO A 7 63.39 -15.33 -1.99
CA PRO A 7 62.40 -14.38 -2.45
C PRO A 7 61.07 -14.68 -1.76
N SER A 8 60.76 -13.97 -0.68
CA SER A 8 59.48 -14.05 -0.01
C SER A 8 59.05 -12.67 0.48
N ALA A 9 58.48 -11.90 -0.43
CA ALA A 9 57.62 -10.77 -0.07
C ALA A 9 56.64 -10.55 -1.23
N LEU A 10 55.52 -11.30 -1.20
CA LEU A 10 54.30 -10.87 -1.87
C LEU A 10 53.94 -9.48 -1.30
N PRO A 11 53.58 -8.48 -2.12
CA PRO A 11 53.12 -7.21 -1.59
C PRO A 11 51.86 -7.48 -0.75
N ALA A 12 51.92 -7.09 0.51
CA ALA A 12 50.79 -7.11 1.43
C ALA A 12 49.60 -6.44 0.74
N ALA A 13 48.45 -7.12 0.78
CA ALA A 13 47.17 -6.54 0.39
C ALA A 13 47.03 -5.20 1.13
N GLN A 14 46.94 -4.11 0.37
CA GLN A 14 46.54 -2.83 0.91
C GLN A 14 45.12 -3.02 1.48
N GLU A 15 45.03 -3.14 2.80
CA GLU A 15 43.79 -2.89 3.52
C GLU A 15 43.38 -1.47 3.19
N PHE A 16 42.44 -1.32 2.25
CA PHE A 16 41.78 -0.06 1.99
C PHE A 16 41.12 0.37 3.30
N ALA A 17 41.65 1.43 3.93
CA ALA A 17 40.97 2.11 5.01
C ALA A 17 39.53 2.40 4.56
N PRO A 18 38.51 2.14 5.41
CA PRO A 18 37.13 2.38 5.01
C PRO A 18 36.99 3.85 4.63
N GLN A 19 36.59 4.09 3.37
CA GLN A 19 36.26 5.42 2.90
C GLN A 19 35.08 5.91 3.74
N GLU A 20 35.34 6.79 4.71
CA GLU A 20 34.29 7.38 5.53
C GLU A 20 33.50 8.34 4.64
N LEU A 21 32.35 7.89 4.16
CA LEU A 21 31.36 8.72 3.48
C LEU A 21 30.36 9.22 4.52
N THR A 22 30.07 10.53 4.48
CA THR A 22 28.96 11.11 5.24
C THR A 22 27.76 11.25 4.33
N LEU A 23 26.68 10.57 4.67
CA LEU A 23 25.39 10.66 4.00
C LEU A 23 24.59 11.79 4.66
N HIS A 24 23.99 12.66 3.86
CA HIS A 24 23.07 13.70 4.31
C HIS A 24 21.71 13.51 3.66
N GLY A 25 20.65 13.52 4.46
CA GLY A 25 19.33 13.18 3.96
C GLY A 25 18.27 13.28 5.03
N SER A 26 17.24 12.47 4.86
CA SER A 26 16.14 12.28 5.79
C SER A 26 15.69 10.82 5.75
N VAL A 27 15.25 10.29 6.88
CA VAL A 27 14.53 9.00 6.94
C VAL A 27 13.07 9.31 7.19
N LEU A 28 12.21 8.81 6.31
CA LEU A 28 10.77 8.98 6.41
C LEU A 28 10.13 7.68 6.86
N VAL A 29 9.12 7.79 7.72
CA VAL A 29 8.22 6.71 8.09
C VAL A 29 6.86 7.07 7.54
N LEU A 30 6.41 6.32 6.55
CA LEU A 30 5.06 6.41 6.01
C LEU A 30 4.19 5.40 6.75
N LEU A 31 3.07 5.87 7.30
CA LEU A 31 2.09 5.05 8.00
C LEU A 31 0.72 5.32 7.40
N GLN A 32 0.05 4.30 6.91
CA GLN A 32 -1.29 4.43 6.38
C GLN A 32 -2.27 3.65 7.24
N PHE A 33 -3.44 4.24 7.48
CA PHE A 33 -4.51 3.64 8.27
C PHE A 33 -5.79 3.68 7.47
N ASP A 34 -6.47 2.55 7.37
CA ASP A 34 -7.81 2.46 6.84
C ASP A 34 -8.81 2.53 8.01
N VAL A 35 -9.56 3.62 8.07
CA VAL A 35 -10.30 3.98 9.29
C VAL A 35 -11.81 4.07 9.10
N CYS A 36 -12.29 4.18 7.87
CA CYS A 36 -13.71 4.35 7.56
C CYS A 36 -14.01 4.13 6.08
N GLU A 37 -15.29 4.03 5.71
CA GLU A 37 -15.70 3.87 4.30
C GLU A 37 -15.45 5.13 3.46
N ALA A 38 -15.65 6.31 4.03
CA ALA A 38 -15.39 7.57 3.31
C ALA A 38 -15.17 8.75 4.25
N ILE A 39 -14.38 9.72 3.76
CA ILE A 39 -14.15 11.00 4.44
C ILE A 39 -14.72 12.13 3.59
N ARG A 40 -15.64 12.90 4.18
CA ARG A 40 -16.17 14.11 3.55
C ARG A 40 -15.14 15.23 3.63
N LEU A 41 -14.23 15.29 2.65
CA LEU A 41 -13.12 16.25 2.62
C LEU A 41 -13.57 17.71 2.74
N ASP A 42 -14.72 18.08 2.18
CA ASP A 42 -15.22 19.46 2.27
C ASP A 42 -15.62 19.83 3.70
N ALA A 43 -16.35 18.95 4.39
CA ALA A 43 -16.67 19.14 5.81
C ALA A 43 -15.39 19.12 6.66
N LEU A 44 -14.43 18.25 6.34
CA LEU A 44 -13.15 18.18 7.04
C LEU A 44 -12.36 19.48 6.94
N ARG A 45 -12.31 20.11 5.76
CA ARG A 45 -11.66 21.41 5.55
C ARG A 45 -12.27 22.51 6.41
N GLU A 46 -13.59 22.51 6.54
CA GLU A 46 -14.33 23.45 7.40
C GLU A 46 -14.02 23.22 8.89
N ILE A 47 -14.02 21.96 9.34
CA ILE A 47 -13.78 21.57 10.74
C ILE A 47 -12.35 21.92 11.18
N LEU A 48 -11.36 21.61 10.35
CA LEU A 48 -9.95 21.83 10.69
C LEU A 48 -9.52 23.30 10.54
N GLY A 49 -10.41 24.18 10.08
CA GLY A 49 -10.10 25.61 9.88
C GLY A 49 -8.95 25.84 8.89
N ALA A 50 -8.70 24.87 8.00
CA ALA A 50 -7.55 24.86 7.13
C ALA A 50 -7.71 25.90 6.02
N ARG A 51 -6.88 26.95 6.10
CA ARG A 51 -6.48 27.76 4.95
C ARG A 51 -6.19 26.82 3.79
N THR A 52 -6.86 27.06 2.68
CA THR A 52 -6.70 26.40 1.39
C THR A 52 -5.27 25.88 1.23
N ALA A 53 -5.08 24.57 1.05
CA ALA A 53 -3.96 24.12 0.24
C ALA A 53 -3.98 25.01 -1.01
N PRO A 54 -2.89 25.72 -1.36
CA PRO A 54 -2.93 26.63 -2.47
C PRO A 54 -3.41 25.83 -3.67
N LYS A 55 -4.61 26.18 -4.16
CA LYS A 55 -5.10 25.80 -5.48
C LYS A 55 -3.89 26.00 -6.41
N PRO A 56 -3.44 25.00 -7.18
CA PRO A 56 -2.29 25.21 -8.07
C PRO A 56 -2.60 26.45 -8.89
N GLN A 57 -1.87 27.53 -8.61
CA GLN A 57 -1.99 28.75 -9.38
C GLN A 57 -1.56 28.36 -10.80
N PRO A 58 -2.31 28.73 -11.85
CA PRO A 58 -1.76 28.67 -13.19
C PRO A 58 -0.52 29.55 -13.18
N ARG A 59 0.66 28.93 -13.15
CA ARG A 59 1.93 29.65 -13.27
C ARG A 59 1.88 30.38 -14.60
N PRO A 60 2.21 31.69 -14.66
CA PRO A 60 2.41 32.34 -15.95
C PRO A 60 3.45 31.55 -16.73
N LEU A 61 3.17 31.31 -18.02
CA LEU A 61 4.03 30.63 -18.98
C LEU A 61 5.46 31.19 -18.90
N SER A 62 6.30 30.54 -18.11
CA SER A 62 7.73 30.71 -18.05
C SER A 62 8.30 29.30 -18.05
N PRO A 63 9.32 29.01 -18.87
CA PRO A 63 9.86 27.68 -19.01
C PRO A 63 10.66 27.32 -17.74
N ALA A 64 9.94 26.87 -16.70
CA ALA A 64 10.52 26.18 -15.57
C ALA A 64 10.69 24.69 -15.95
N PRO A 65 11.76 24.02 -15.48
CA PRO A 65 11.99 22.61 -15.79
C PRO A 65 10.82 21.74 -15.33
N VAL A 66 10.50 20.74 -16.15
CA VAL A 66 9.27 19.93 -16.17
C VAL A 66 9.09 19.04 -14.92
N SER A 67 9.95 19.10 -13.90
CA SER A 67 9.93 18.18 -12.75
C SER A 67 9.11 18.64 -11.53
N SER A 68 8.19 19.61 -11.68
CA SER A 68 7.38 20.13 -10.55
C SER A 68 5.87 20.02 -10.76
N ALA A 69 5.44 19.21 -11.72
CA ALA A 69 4.07 18.71 -11.74
C ALA A 69 4.01 17.49 -10.81
N SER A 70 3.11 17.52 -9.82
CA SER A 70 2.77 16.33 -9.02
C SER A 70 2.45 15.20 -10.01
N ALA A 71 3.29 14.16 -10.07
CA ALA A 71 3.09 13.11 -11.07
C ALA A 71 1.81 12.30 -10.83
N VAL A 72 1.22 12.47 -9.64
CA VAL A 72 -0.10 11.97 -9.28
C VAL A 72 -1.09 13.14 -9.36
N GLU A 73 -1.99 13.09 -10.36
CA GLU A 73 -3.17 13.96 -10.40
C GLU A 73 -4.30 13.28 -9.62
N TYR A 74 -4.65 13.84 -8.47
CA TYR A 74 -5.82 13.40 -7.70
C TYR A 74 -7.08 14.08 -8.22
N ASP A 75 -8.14 13.30 -8.48
CA ASP A 75 -9.46 13.86 -8.80
C ASP A 75 -9.99 14.70 -7.61
N ARG A 76 -9.74 14.23 -6.37
CA ARG A 76 -9.99 14.96 -5.13
C ARG A 76 -8.72 15.04 -4.28
N PRO A 77 -8.06 16.21 -4.20
CA PRO A 77 -6.80 16.32 -3.47
C PRO A 77 -7.03 16.12 -1.96
N PRO A 78 -6.14 15.36 -1.29
CA PRO A 78 -6.29 15.09 0.14
C PRO A 78 -6.19 16.38 0.97
N VAL A 79 -6.80 16.36 2.15
CA VAL A 79 -6.60 17.42 3.15
C VAL A 79 -5.31 17.13 3.89
N VAL A 80 -4.44 18.12 4.07
CA VAL A 80 -3.14 17.95 4.74
C VAL A 80 -3.07 18.84 5.98
N GLU A 81 -2.63 18.27 7.10
CA GLU A 81 -2.44 18.97 8.37
C GLU A 81 -1.08 18.57 8.99
N PRO A 82 -0.32 19.51 9.59
CA PRO A 82 0.82 19.12 10.42
C PRO A 82 0.37 18.29 11.64
N VAL A 83 1.21 17.35 12.06
CA VAL A 83 1.02 16.62 13.32
C VAL A 83 2.06 17.04 14.35
N GLU A 84 1.71 16.87 15.62
CA GLU A 84 2.62 17.05 16.73
C GLU A 84 3.85 16.14 16.55
N PRO A 85 5.08 16.64 16.80
CA PRO A 85 6.29 15.85 16.61
C PRO A 85 6.28 14.57 17.46
N LEU A 86 6.57 13.44 16.83
CA LEU A 86 6.73 12.16 17.51
C LEU A 86 8.12 12.10 18.13
N VAL A 87 8.19 11.81 19.43
CA VAL A 87 9.46 11.64 20.15
C VAL A 87 9.60 10.18 20.53
N LEU A 88 10.58 9.50 19.95
CA LEU A 88 10.87 8.09 20.25
C LEU A 88 11.57 7.96 21.61
N ALA A 89 11.48 6.79 22.22
CA ALA A 89 12.13 6.49 23.51
C ALA A 89 13.67 6.69 23.45
N SER A 90 14.26 6.50 22.27
CA SER A 90 15.69 6.73 21.99
C SER A 90 16.06 8.21 21.82
N GLY A 91 15.10 9.12 21.88
CA GLY A 91 15.29 10.57 21.87
C GLY A 91 15.23 11.22 20.48
N GLU A 92 15.07 10.45 19.39
CA GLU A 92 14.81 11.03 18.08
C GLU A 92 13.47 11.75 18.06
N ARG A 93 13.45 12.96 17.48
CA ARG A 93 12.26 13.79 17.33
C ARG A 93 11.92 13.90 15.85
N LEU A 94 10.81 13.30 15.46
CA LEU A 94 10.33 13.27 14.09
C LEU A 94 9.26 14.33 13.89
N THR A 95 9.37 15.12 12.83
CA THR A 95 8.32 16.04 12.41
C THR A 95 7.40 15.33 11.45
N GLY A 96 6.08 15.53 11.55
CA GLY A 96 5.16 14.83 10.67
C GLY A 96 4.03 15.67 10.11
N GLN A 97 3.39 15.10 9.11
CA GLN A 97 2.15 15.58 8.52
C GLN A 97 1.17 14.41 8.36
N ILE A 98 -0.12 14.71 8.43
CA ILE A 98 -1.20 13.76 8.15
C ILE A 98 -1.97 14.21 6.92
N LYS A 99 -2.32 13.27 6.06
CA LYS A 99 -3.14 13.45 4.87
C LYS A 99 -4.40 12.62 5.00
N TYR A 100 -5.54 13.21 4.63
CA TYR A 100 -6.84 12.57 4.63
C TYR A 100 -7.32 12.40 3.20
N TYR A 101 -7.52 11.14 2.80
CA TYR A 101 -8.07 10.79 1.51
C TYR A 101 -9.58 10.56 1.59
N ASP A 102 -10.30 10.83 0.51
CA ASP A 102 -11.77 10.73 0.50
C ASP A 102 -12.27 9.28 0.61
N TYR A 103 -11.47 8.32 0.16
CA TYR A 103 -11.72 6.87 0.23
C TYR A 103 -11.37 6.25 1.60
N GLY A 104 -11.27 7.04 2.67
CA GLY A 104 -11.19 6.49 4.02
C GLY A 104 -9.79 6.23 4.58
N VAL A 105 -8.75 6.47 3.79
CA VAL A 105 -7.36 6.29 4.22
C VAL A 105 -6.76 7.57 4.83
N LEU A 106 -6.05 7.41 5.94
CA LEU A 106 -5.21 8.44 6.54
C LEU A 106 -3.74 8.06 6.35
N SER A 107 -2.96 8.95 5.75
CA SER A 107 -1.51 8.78 5.58
C SER A 107 -0.76 9.74 6.49
N ILE A 108 0.05 9.21 7.41
CA ILE A 108 0.97 9.98 8.24
C ILE A 108 2.38 9.78 7.71
N VAL A 109 3.08 10.87 7.47
CA VAL A 109 4.49 10.85 7.11
C VAL A 109 5.26 11.54 8.23
N PHE A 110 6.14 10.79 8.90
CA PHE A 110 7.13 11.32 9.83
C PHE A 110 8.49 11.43 9.15
N GLU A 111 9.23 12.48 9.43
CA GLU A 111 10.55 12.74 8.88
C GLU A 111 11.57 12.96 10.01
N LEU A 112 12.71 12.26 9.91
CA LEU A 112 13.90 12.48 10.70
C LEU A 112 15.06 12.94 9.81
N PRO A 113 15.56 14.18 9.96
CA PRO A 113 16.80 14.59 9.30
C PRO A 113 17.95 13.66 9.69
N PHE A 114 18.69 13.17 8.69
CA PHE A 114 19.77 12.22 8.88
C PHE A 114 21.12 12.79 8.44
N SER A 115 22.14 12.54 9.26
CA SER A 115 23.54 12.75 8.90
C SER A 115 24.41 11.68 9.54
N GLY A 116 25.21 10.98 8.73
CA GLY A 116 26.15 9.97 9.22
C GLY A 116 26.56 8.96 8.15
N GLY A 117 27.37 7.98 8.52
CA GLY A 117 27.82 6.94 7.59
C GLY A 117 26.85 5.77 7.43
N TRP A 118 27.20 4.87 6.50
CA TRP A 118 26.42 3.67 6.18
C TRP A 118 26.08 2.80 7.39
N SER A 119 27.03 2.56 8.29
CA SER A 119 26.77 1.74 9.49
C SER A 119 25.71 2.35 10.40
N ARG A 120 25.67 3.69 10.51
CA ARG A 120 24.64 4.40 11.28
C ARG A 120 23.28 4.30 10.58
N LEU A 121 23.25 4.41 9.24
CA LEU A 121 22.02 4.30 8.46
C LEU A 121 21.45 2.88 8.54
N ALA A 122 22.27 1.84 8.37
CA ALA A 122 21.84 0.45 8.48
C ALA A 122 21.37 0.09 9.91
N GLY A 123 22.08 0.58 10.94
CA GLY A 123 21.64 0.42 12.33
C GLY A 123 20.32 1.14 12.61
N LEU A 124 20.10 2.32 12.04
CA LEU A 124 18.82 3.02 12.13
C LEU A 124 17.71 2.23 11.44
N ALA A 125 17.96 1.77 10.20
CA ALA A 125 17.02 0.99 9.42
C ALA A 125 16.58 -0.29 10.13
N SER A 126 17.53 -1.04 10.69
CA SER A 126 17.24 -2.28 11.39
C SER A 126 16.41 -2.07 12.65
N ARG A 127 16.76 -1.08 13.49
CA ARG A 127 15.93 -0.77 14.67
C ARG A 127 14.54 -0.31 14.28
N TRP A 128 14.43 0.53 13.25
CA TRP A 128 13.13 1.07 12.83
C TRP A 128 12.24 0.01 12.18
N ALA A 129 12.82 -0.96 11.49
CA ALA A 129 12.06 -2.05 10.88
C ALA A 129 11.59 -3.12 11.89
N TRP A 130 12.34 -3.35 12.99
CA TRP A 130 12.10 -4.52 13.85
C TRP A 130 11.85 -4.21 15.34
N ASP A 131 12.40 -3.11 15.87
CA ASP A 131 12.33 -2.81 17.31
C ASP A 131 11.24 -1.78 17.66
N ILE A 132 10.70 -1.06 16.66
CA ILE A 132 9.76 0.05 16.87
C ILE A 132 8.44 -0.24 16.17
N ASP A 133 7.35 -0.22 16.96
CA ASP A 133 5.99 -0.27 16.43
C ASP A 133 5.48 1.15 16.15
N PHE A 134 5.82 1.68 14.97
CA PHE A 134 5.40 3.00 14.54
C PHE A 134 3.88 3.12 14.40
N ALA A 135 3.20 2.04 14.00
CA ALA A 135 1.75 2.02 13.87
C ALA A 135 1.07 2.23 15.22
N ALA A 136 1.55 1.59 16.29
CA ALA A 136 1.03 1.80 17.64
C ALA A 136 1.23 3.25 18.13
N GLU A 137 2.42 3.82 17.91
CA GLU A 137 2.73 5.21 18.30
C GLU A 137 1.85 6.23 17.54
N ALA A 138 1.69 6.03 16.24
CA ALA A 138 0.89 6.91 15.39
C ALA A 138 -0.62 6.73 15.59
N SER A 139 -1.08 5.53 15.95
CA SER A 139 -2.51 5.23 16.20
C SER A 139 -3.14 6.18 17.22
N ARG A 140 -2.38 6.59 18.25
CA ARG A 140 -2.86 7.57 19.24
C ARG A 140 -3.11 8.93 18.59
N ILE A 141 -2.19 9.40 17.74
CA ILE A 141 -2.31 10.67 17.01
C ILE A 141 -3.50 10.60 16.04
N VAL A 142 -3.66 9.49 15.33
CA VAL A 142 -4.79 9.25 14.43
C VAL A 142 -6.12 9.31 15.17
N ARG A 143 -6.25 8.61 16.31
CA ARG A 143 -7.48 8.63 17.14
C ARG A 143 -7.84 10.03 17.61
N ASP A 144 -6.87 10.81 18.08
CA ASP A 144 -7.10 12.19 18.53
C ASP A 144 -7.54 13.11 17.38
N LYS A 145 -6.99 12.90 16.17
CA LYS A 145 -7.38 13.66 14.97
C LYS A 145 -8.78 13.25 14.48
N LEU A 146 -9.09 11.96 14.43
CA LEU A 146 -10.41 11.46 14.02
C LEU A 146 -11.53 11.88 14.98
N THR A 147 -11.25 11.95 16.28
CA THR A 147 -12.22 12.43 17.27
C THR A 147 -12.63 13.88 16.99
N ARG A 148 -11.68 14.73 16.57
CA ARG A 148 -11.96 16.12 16.16
C ARG A 148 -12.71 16.19 14.83
N ALA A 149 -12.43 15.26 13.93
CA ALA A 149 -13.01 15.19 12.59
C ALA A 149 -14.30 14.35 12.50
N ALA A 150 -14.86 13.88 13.62
CA ALA A 150 -15.88 12.82 13.64
C ALA A 150 -17.11 13.09 12.75
N SER A 151 -17.52 14.34 12.59
CA SER A 151 -18.65 14.69 11.72
C SER A 151 -18.36 14.58 10.22
N ALA A 152 -17.09 14.50 9.80
CA ALA A 152 -16.70 14.27 8.41
C ALA A 152 -16.49 12.78 8.07
N ILE A 153 -16.41 11.91 9.08
CA ILE A 153 -16.14 10.48 8.92
C ILE A 153 -17.45 9.72 8.67
N VAL A 154 -17.48 8.89 7.62
CA VAL A 154 -18.64 8.07 7.24
C VAL A 154 -18.34 6.61 7.55
N LYS A 155 -19.17 6.00 8.41
CA LYS A 155 -19.04 4.59 8.86
C LYS A 155 -17.62 4.26 9.35
N PRO A 156 -17.21 4.81 10.51
CA PRO A 156 -15.90 4.51 11.08
C PRO A 156 -15.77 3.02 11.45
N TYR A 157 -14.59 2.46 11.22
CA TYR A 157 -14.23 1.10 11.59
C TYR A 157 -13.76 1.02 13.05
N GLN A 158 -14.01 -0.13 13.69
CA GLN A 158 -13.60 -0.39 15.09
C GLN A 158 -12.11 -0.74 15.16
N GLU A 159 -11.68 -1.62 14.26
CA GLU A 159 -10.30 -2.05 14.07
C GLU A 159 -9.80 -1.49 12.74
N TRP A 160 -8.52 -1.13 12.70
CA TRP A 160 -7.92 -0.47 11.55
C TRP A 160 -6.82 -1.32 10.98
N LEU A 161 -6.89 -1.56 9.67
CA LEU A 161 -5.74 -2.03 8.92
C LEU A 161 -4.73 -0.90 8.82
N ASN A 162 -3.46 -1.27 8.86
CA ASN A 162 -2.38 -0.32 8.70
C ASN A 162 -1.23 -0.93 7.90
N GLU A 163 -0.48 -0.04 7.25
CA GLU A 163 0.77 -0.33 6.55
C GLU A 163 1.83 0.67 6.97
N ASP A 164 3.04 0.18 7.20
CA ASP A 164 4.21 0.98 7.48
C ASP A 164 5.29 0.77 6.41
N TYR A 165 5.90 1.88 5.96
CA TYR A 165 6.91 1.85 4.92
C TYR A 165 8.01 2.87 5.19
N LEU A 166 9.27 2.42 5.18
CA LEU A 166 10.42 3.27 5.45
C LEU A 166 11.03 3.82 4.16
N ILE A 167 11.33 5.11 4.11
CA ILE A 167 12.01 5.73 2.97
C ILE A 167 13.31 6.38 3.45
N PHE A 168 14.43 5.82 3.02
CA PHE A 168 15.75 6.36 3.28
C PHE A 168 16.15 7.29 2.13
N HIS A 169 15.86 8.58 2.28
CA HIS A 169 16.15 9.59 1.27
C HIS A 169 17.49 10.27 1.55
N ILE A 170 18.51 9.94 0.75
CA ILE A 170 19.83 10.55 0.78
C ILE A 170 19.90 11.62 -0.32
N ARG A 171 20.21 12.85 0.09
CA ARG A 171 20.36 13.99 -0.82
C ARG A 171 21.78 14.12 -1.33
N ASP A 172 22.74 14.00 -0.41
CA ASP A 172 24.15 14.22 -0.69
C ASP A 172 25.01 13.14 -0.02
N ILE A 173 26.09 12.75 -0.70
CA ILE A 173 27.12 11.85 -0.17
C ILE A 173 28.44 12.59 -0.25
N VAL A 174 29.03 12.88 0.91
CA VAL A 174 30.26 13.65 1.02
C VAL A 174 31.40 12.72 1.46
N PRO A 175 32.41 12.48 0.60
CA PRO A 175 33.63 11.79 0.99
C PRO A 175 34.44 12.60 2.01
N SER A 176 34.90 11.95 3.08
CA SER A 176 35.72 12.61 4.11
C SER A 176 37.11 13.01 3.60
N ASP A 177 37.55 12.46 2.48
CA ASP A 177 38.85 12.72 1.85
C ASP A 177 38.81 13.87 0.82
N GLY A 178 37.68 14.57 0.70
CA GLY A 178 37.52 15.74 -0.18
C GLY A 178 37.42 15.40 -1.67
N ARG A 179 37.25 14.11 -2.01
CA ARG A 179 36.98 13.68 -3.38
C ARG A 179 35.59 14.15 -3.84
N PRO A 180 35.36 14.23 -5.17
CA PRO A 180 34.01 14.46 -5.69
C PRO A 180 33.06 13.37 -5.21
N CYS A 181 31.78 13.73 -5.08
CA CYS A 181 30.71 12.78 -4.79
C CYS A 181 30.77 11.59 -5.77
N PRO A 182 30.65 10.34 -5.29
CA PRO A 182 30.65 9.19 -6.17
C PRO A 182 29.49 9.28 -7.17
N THR A 183 29.72 8.84 -8.39
CA THR A 183 28.66 8.66 -9.38
C THR A 183 27.74 7.50 -8.99
N VAL A 184 26.50 7.48 -9.50
CA VAL A 184 25.55 6.39 -9.19
C VAL A 184 26.11 4.99 -9.54
N PRO A 185 26.79 4.77 -10.68
CA PRO A 185 27.43 3.48 -10.95
C PRO A 185 28.50 3.09 -9.93
N GLU A 186 29.32 4.04 -9.47
CA GLU A 186 30.33 3.79 -8.44
C GLU A 186 29.67 3.49 -7.08
N LEU A 187 28.61 4.23 -6.74
CA LEU A 187 27.81 4.00 -5.54
C LEU A 187 27.23 2.59 -5.51
N ILE A 188 26.65 2.13 -6.62
CA ILE A 188 26.10 0.78 -6.75
C ILE A 188 27.21 -0.27 -6.61
N GLN A 189 28.35 -0.07 -7.28
CA GLN A 189 29.45 -1.03 -7.27
C GLN A 189 30.10 -1.15 -5.89
N GLN A 190 30.33 -0.03 -5.21
CA GLN A 190 31.08 0.00 -3.94
C GLN A 190 30.18 -0.17 -2.71
N HIS A 191 28.92 0.26 -2.80
CA HIS A 191 28.00 0.32 -1.65
C HIS A 191 26.67 -0.41 -1.88
N GLY A 192 26.50 -1.16 -2.98
CA GLY A 192 25.28 -1.94 -3.24
C GLY A 192 24.89 -2.88 -2.08
N ALA A 193 25.85 -3.54 -1.45
CA ALA A 193 25.59 -4.38 -0.28
C ALA A 193 25.09 -3.57 0.93
N ARG A 194 25.57 -2.33 1.12
CA ARG A 194 25.11 -1.43 2.19
C ARG A 194 23.72 -0.88 1.91
N ILE A 195 23.42 -0.55 0.65
CA ILE A 195 22.07 -0.16 0.23
C ILE A 195 21.10 -1.31 0.49
N ALA A 196 21.46 -2.54 0.12
CA ALA A 196 20.63 -3.72 0.37
C ALA A 196 20.39 -3.96 1.87
N GLN A 197 21.41 -3.80 2.72
CA GLN A 197 21.26 -3.84 4.19
C GLN A 197 20.24 -2.82 4.71
N VAL A 198 20.32 -1.57 4.23
CA VAL A 198 19.39 -0.51 4.61
C VAL A 198 17.96 -0.84 4.15
N VAL A 199 17.78 -1.25 2.90
CA VAL A 199 16.46 -1.61 2.33
C VAL A 199 15.86 -2.84 3.01
N ARG A 200 16.66 -3.81 3.45
CA ARG A 200 16.18 -4.98 4.20
C ARG A 200 15.95 -4.70 5.69
N GLY A 201 16.50 -3.61 6.23
CA GLY A 201 16.53 -3.39 7.67
C GLY A 201 17.41 -4.41 8.40
N ASP A 202 18.51 -4.86 7.79
CA ASP A 202 19.43 -5.82 8.40
C ASP A 202 20.86 -5.26 8.45
N THR A 203 21.53 -5.44 9.59
CA THR A 203 22.93 -5.04 9.79
C THR A 203 23.92 -6.17 9.51
N GLY A 204 23.43 -7.40 9.38
CA GLY A 204 24.22 -8.59 9.05
C GLY A 204 24.77 -8.56 7.64
N ASN A 205 25.80 -9.37 7.40
CA ASN A 205 26.34 -9.55 6.05
C ASN A 205 25.36 -10.38 5.22
N LEU A 206 24.62 -9.71 4.34
CA LEU A 206 23.68 -10.35 3.43
C LEU A 206 24.41 -11.27 2.45
N ALA A 207 23.77 -12.40 2.12
CA ALA A 207 24.25 -13.28 1.06
C ALA A 207 24.24 -12.53 -0.29
N GLU A 208 25.14 -12.90 -1.20
CA GLU A 208 25.24 -12.25 -2.51
C GLU A 208 23.92 -12.34 -3.31
N SER A 209 23.19 -13.45 -3.19
CA SER A 209 21.86 -13.62 -3.79
C SER A 209 20.84 -12.62 -3.26
N GLU A 210 20.86 -12.33 -1.95
CA GLU A 210 19.97 -11.35 -1.32
C GLU A 210 20.30 -9.93 -1.76
N VAL A 211 21.59 -9.58 -1.80
CA VAL A 211 22.04 -8.28 -2.32
C VAL A 211 21.59 -8.13 -3.78
N ASN A 212 21.77 -9.17 -4.60
CA ASN A 212 21.39 -9.14 -6.00
C ASN A 212 19.87 -9.01 -6.20
N GLU A 213 19.05 -9.70 -5.40
CA GLU A 213 17.58 -9.58 -5.46
C GLU A 213 17.11 -8.16 -5.16
N VAL A 214 17.63 -7.56 -4.09
CA VAL A 214 17.27 -6.18 -3.71
C VAL A 214 17.76 -5.19 -4.76
N MET A 215 18.99 -5.36 -5.27
CA MET A 215 19.55 -4.46 -6.26
C MET A 215 18.92 -4.63 -7.65
N GLN A 216 18.15 -5.68 -7.92
CA GLN A 216 17.38 -5.82 -9.17
C GLN A 216 16.20 -4.85 -9.25
N SER A 217 15.64 -4.41 -8.12
CA SER A 217 14.60 -3.38 -8.07
C SER A 217 15.17 -1.96 -8.02
N ARG A 218 16.31 -1.75 -8.66
CA ARG A 218 16.87 -0.41 -8.87
C ARG A 218 16.27 0.26 -10.10
N ILE A 219 16.01 1.56 -10.01
CA ILE A 219 15.54 2.38 -11.12
C ILE A 219 16.12 3.79 -10.99
N SER A 220 16.47 4.39 -12.14
CA SER A 220 17.03 5.74 -12.25
C SER A 220 16.41 6.42 -13.48
N TYR A 221 16.17 7.74 -13.39
CA TYR A 221 15.78 8.57 -14.51
C TYR A 221 17.00 9.30 -15.08
N TYR A 222 17.76 9.97 -14.21
CA TYR A 222 19.00 10.65 -14.53
C TYR A 222 20.23 9.83 -14.12
N ALA A 223 21.42 10.23 -14.60
CA ALA A 223 22.67 9.55 -14.25
C ALA A 223 23.10 9.76 -12.78
N ASN A 224 22.46 10.70 -12.09
CA ASN A 224 22.76 11.10 -10.71
C ASN A 224 21.64 10.78 -9.72
N ASP A 225 20.58 10.08 -10.15
CA ASP A 225 19.53 9.58 -9.27
C ASP A 225 19.55 8.05 -9.15
N LEU A 226 19.04 7.54 -8.04
CA LEU A 226 18.90 6.11 -7.81
C LEU A 226 17.77 5.86 -6.82
N ALA A 227 16.83 5.01 -7.19
CA ALA A 227 15.88 4.42 -6.28
C ALA A 227 16.09 2.91 -6.23
N VAL A 228 16.09 2.33 -5.03
CA VAL A 228 16.08 0.88 -4.80
C VAL A 228 14.88 0.57 -3.91
N ILE A 229 13.93 -0.20 -4.45
CA ILE A 229 12.63 -0.41 -3.81
C ILE A 229 12.56 -1.83 -3.25
N GLY A 230 12.30 -1.94 -1.95
CA GLY A 230 12.04 -3.19 -1.25
C GLY A 230 10.57 -3.31 -0.82
N TRP A 231 10.29 -4.40 -0.11
CA TRP A 231 8.96 -4.74 0.38
C TRP A 231 8.43 -3.77 1.44
N ASN A 232 9.25 -3.45 2.44
CA ASN A 232 8.91 -2.56 3.57
C ASN A 232 9.74 -1.28 3.61
N ALA A 233 10.70 -1.12 2.70
CA ALA A 233 11.51 0.09 2.64
C ALA A 233 12.04 0.39 1.24
N ALA A 234 12.35 1.67 1.00
CA ALA A 234 13.04 2.14 -0.20
C ALA A 234 14.27 2.98 0.16
N PHE A 235 15.31 2.87 -0.65
CA PHE A 235 16.44 3.78 -0.64
C PHE A 235 16.35 4.72 -1.84
N LEU A 236 16.35 6.02 -1.60
CA LEU A 236 16.31 7.06 -2.63
C LEU A 236 17.58 7.92 -2.52
N PHE A 237 18.29 8.06 -3.63
CA PHE A 237 19.38 9.02 -3.79
C PHE A 237 19.00 10.01 -4.87
N ASP A 238 18.61 11.22 -4.45
CA ASP A 238 18.21 12.32 -5.33
C ASP A 238 18.14 13.62 -4.50
N SER A 239 18.12 14.77 -5.17
CA SER A 239 17.72 16.06 -4.63
C SER A 239 16.35 16.02 -3.94
N ALA A 240 16.09 17.00 -3.05
CA ALA A 240 14.80 17.12 -2.36
C ALA A 240 13.61 17.25 -3.32
N SER A 241 13.77 18.00 -4.42
CA SER A 241 12.72 18.16 -5.42
C SER A 241 12.54 16.94 -6.33
N GLY A 242 13.62 16.21 -6.62
CA GLY A 242 13.55 15.03 -7.48
C GLY A 242 12.89 13.83 -6.79
N ALA A 243 13.20 13.64 -5.50
CA ALA A 243 12.63 12.56 -4.70
C ALA A 243 11.14 12.73 -4.37
N GLU A 244 10.59 13.95 -4.44
CA GLU A 244 9.20 14.24 -4.06
C GLU A 244 8.21 13.34 -4.80
N THR A 245 8.36 13.24 -6.12
CA THR A 245 7.52 12.36 -6.95
C THR A 245 7.68 10.89 -6.57
N ALA A 246 8.91 10.42 -6.36
CA ALA A 246 9.16 9.03 -5.96
C ALA A 246 8.50 8.70 -4.61
N ILE A 247 8.59 9.60 -3.64
CA ILE A 247 7.96 9.46 -2.32
C ILE A 247 6.43 9.40 -2.47
N GLN A 248 5.84 10.28 -3.26
CA GLN A 248 4.38 10.26 -3.51
C GLN A 248 3.92 8.97 -4.19
N LEU A 249 4.70 8.43 -5.13
CA LEU A 249 4.38 7.16 -5.79
C LEU A 249 4.51 5.95 -4.86
N LEU A 250 5.50 5.95 -3.97
CA LEU A 250 5.62 4.93 -2.91
C LEU A 250 4.43 5.01 -1.94
N GLU A 251 4.03 6.23 -1.56
CA GLU A 251 2.84 6.46 -0.73
C GLU A 251 1.57 5.97 -1.40
N TYR A 252 1.41 6.26 -2.69
CA TYR A 252 0.27 5.79 -3.45
C TYR A 252 0.25 4.26 -3.58
N ALA A 253 1.39 3.63 -3.85
CA ALA A 253 1.49 2.17 -3.96
C ALA A 253 1.15 1.46 -2.64
N ASN A 254 1.58 1.99 -1.49
CA ASN A 254 1.18 1.45 -0.18
C ASN A 254 -0.32 1.66 0.08
N SER A 255 -0.91 2.79 -0.36
CA SER A 255 -2.35 3.01 -0.21
C SER A 255 -3.15 1.97 -0.98
N GLN A 256 -2.71 1.62 -2.19
CA GLN A 256 -3.33 0.58 -3.00
C GLN A 256 -3.18 -0.81 -2.36
N LEU A 257 -2.04 -1.12 -1.75
CA LEU A 257 -1.88 -2.35 -0.98
C LEU A 257 -2.91 -2.41 0.16
N LEU A 258 -3.02 -1.34 0.94
CA LEU A 258 -3.95 -1.25 2.07
C LEU A 258 -5.41 -1.41 1.64
N GLU A 259 -5.81 -0.78 0.52
CA GLU A 259 -7.14 -0.96 -0.07
C GLU A 259 -7.40 -2.42 -0.45
N PHE A 260 -6.49 -3.07 -1.20
CA PHE A 260 -6.70 -4.48 -1.57
C PHE A 260 -6.75 -5.41 -0.36
N ARG A 261 -5.96 -5.13 0.70
CA ARG A 261 -6.06 -5.88 1.97
C ARG A 261 -7.41 -5.69 2.64
N HIS A 262 -7.94 -4.47 2.68
CA HIS A 262 -9.28 -4.21 3.20
C HIS A 262 -10.34 -5.06 2.48
N TYR A 263 -10.33 -5.05 1.15
CA TYR A 263 -11.29 -5.84 0.37
C TYR A 263 -11.07 -7.34 0.52
N ASP A 264 -9.84 -7.79 0.69
CA ASP A 264 -9.53 -9.19 0.96
C ASP A 264 -10.19 -9.66 2.26
N ASP A 265 -10.08 -8.87 3.34
CA ASP A 265 -10.71 -9.13 4.63
C ASP A 265 -12.24 -9.06 4.55
N LEU A 266 -12.78 -8.00 3.92
CA LEU A 266 -14.22 -7.82 3.73
C LEU A 266 -14.85 -8.99 2.96
N LEU A 267 -14.23 -9.42 1.87
CA LEU A 267 -14.70 -10.56 1.07
C LEU A 267 -14.58 -11.87 1.84
N THR A 268 -13.51 -12.06 2.63
CA THR A 268 -13.39 -13.24 3.52
C THR A 268 -14.58 -13.34 4.45
N GLU A 269 -14.89 -12.27 5.18
CA GLU A 269 -16.00 -12.26 6.13
C GLU A 269 -17.35 -12.51 5.46
N GLU A 270 -17.61 -11.87 4.32
CA GLU A 270 -18.88 -12.04 3.60
C GLU A 270 -19.01 -13.46 3.03
N LEU A 271 -17.92 -14.04 2.50
CA LEU A 271 -17.91 -15.43 2.03
C LEU A 271 -18.18 -16.41 3.19
N GLU A 272 -17.50 -16.27 4.32
CA GLU A 272 -17.74 -17.09 5.52
C GLU A 272 -19.20 -16.98 6.00
N ARG A 273 -19.76 -15.77 6.04
CA ARG A 273 -21.18 -15.56 6.36
C ARG A 273 -22.08 -16.32 5.39
N VAL A 274 -21.84 -16.23 4.08
CA VAL A 274 -22.64 -16.94 3.07
C VAL A 274 -22.53 -18.45 3.22
N TYR A 275 -21.34 -18.98 3.49
CA TYR A 275 -21.15 -20.42 3.73
C TYR A 275 -21.91 -20.91 4.98
N LEU A 276 -21.87 -20.18 6.09
CA LEU A 276 -22.65 -20.50 7.28
C LEU A 276 -24.17 -20.49 7.02
N LEU A 277 -24.65 -19.58 6.16
CA LEU A 277 -26.05 -19.53 5.74
C LEU A 277 -26.45 -20.74 4.88
N LEU A 278 -25.56 -21.21 4.02
CA LEU A 278 -25.78 -22.40 3.20
C LEU A 278 -25.82 -23.67 4.06
N ASP A 279 -24.97 -23.76 5.08
CA ASP A 279 -24.89 -24.93 5.97
C ASP A 279 -26.10 -25.03 6.93
N GLN A 280 -26.77 -23.92 7.24
CA GLN A 280 -27.96 -23.87 8.11
C GLN A 280 -29.25 -24.44 7.47
N GLY A 281 -29.18 -25.04 6.27
CA GLY A 281 -30.19 -25.95 5.74
C GLY A 281 -31.13 -25.39 4.66
N THR A 282 -31.71 -26.29 3.87
CA THR A 282 -32.41 -26.03 2.60
C THR A 282 -33.92 -25.72 2.72
N GLY A 283 -34.36 -25.20 3.87
CA GLY A 283 -35.77 -24.83 4.10
C GLY A 283 -36.27 -23.68 3.22
N THR A 284 -37.59 -23.55 3.02
CA THR A 284 -38.20 -22.45 2.24
C THR A 284 -37.91 -21.06 2.85
N PHE A 285 -37.82 -20.98 4.18
CA PHE A 285 -37.43 -19.76 4.91
C PHE A 285 -35.94 -19.43 4.76
N ALA A 286 -35.06 -20.44 4.74
CA ALA A 286 -33.63 -20.26 4.50
C ALA A 286 -33.36 -19.75 3.08
N ARG A 287 -34.10 -20.26 2.09
CA ARG A 287 -34.07 -19.78 0.69
C ARG A 287 -34.52 -18.33 0.51
N TRP A 288 -35.47 -17.84 1.29
CA TRP A 288 -35.86 -16.42 1.26
C TRP A 288 -34.81 -15.51 1.91
N ARG A 289 -34.06 -16.02 2.89
CA ARG A 289 -32.88 -15.36 3.50
C ARG A 289 -31.69 -15.29 2.53
N LEU A 290 -31.48 -16.33 1.72
CA LEU A 290 -30.50 -16.36 0.64
C LEU A 290 -30.75 -15.23 -0.38
N ALA A 291 -32.00 -15.00 -0.78
CA ALA A 291 -32.35 -13.95 -1.75
C ALA A 291 -31.97 -12.52 -1.29
N ARG A 292 -32.07 -12.22 0.02
CA ARG A 292 -31.57 -10.93 0.56
C ARG A 292 -30.06 -10.85 0.64
N SER A 293 -29.40 -11.97 0.89
CA SER A 293 -27.93 -12.04 0.96
C SER A 293 -27.31 -11.85 -0.43
N ALA A 294 -28.01 -12.32 -1.47
CA ALA A 294 -27.65 -12.11 -2.86
C ALA A 294 -27.59 -10.62 -3.25
N THR A 295 -28.55 -9.80 -2.78
CA THR A 295 -28.54 -8.34 -3.02
C THR A 295 -27.33 -7.66 -2.39
N ARG A 296 -26.89 -8.10 -1.21
CA ARG A 296 -25.73 -7.52 -0.52
C ARG A 296 -24.41 -7.94 -1.15
N LEU A 297 -24.31 -9.19 -1.59
CA LEU A 297 -23.16 -9.68 -2.35
C LEU A 297 -23.04 -8.95 -3.68
N HIS A 298 -24.15 -8.64 -4.35
CA HIS A 298 -24.14 -7.83 -5.57
C HIS A 298 -23.64 -6.39 -5.33
N THR A 299 -23.96 -5.77 -4.19
CA THR A 299 -23.40 -4.46 -3.82
C THR A 299 -21.89 -4.53 -3.63
N VAL A 300 -21.38 -5.51 -2.88
CA VAL A 300 -19.93 -5.69 -2.69
C VAL A 300 -19.22 -5.99 -4.01
N LEU A 301 -19.86 -6.78 -4.90
CA LEU A 301 -19.32 -7.07 -6.23
C LEU A 301 -19.25 -5.80 -7.11
N LEU A 302 -20.26 -4.93 -7.05
CA LEU A 302 -20.24 -3.65 -7.78
C LEU A 302 -19.16 -2.70 -7.23
N ASP A 303 -19.01 -2.63 -5.91
CA ASP A 303 -18.01 -1.78 -5.25
C ASP A 303 -16.57 -2.24 -5.58
N VAL A 304 -16.33 -3.56 -5.75
CA VAL A 304 -15.01 -4.11 -6.13
C VAL A 304 -14.73 -3.98 -7.63
N ASP A 305 -15.77 -4.07 -8.48
CA ASP A 305 -15.62 -3.85 -9.93
C ASP A 305 -15.22 -2.38 -10.20
N GLU A 306 -15.85 -1.42 -9.51
CA GLU A 306 -15.49 0.01 -9.55
C GLU A 306 -14.03 0.25 -9.08
N LEU A 307 -13.58 -0.44 -8.02
CA LEU A 307 -12.20 -0.33 -7.54
C LEU A 307 -11.16 -0.93 -8.48
N THR A 308 -11.40 -2.14 -9.02
CA THR A 308 -10.46 -2.74 -9.97
C THR A 308 -10.33 -1.88 -11.22
N GLU A 309 -11.42 -1.23 -11.65
CA GLU A 309 -11.38 -0.23 -12.72
C GLU A 309 -10.56 1.01 -12.32
N HIS A 310 -10.69 1.50 -11.09
CA HIS A 310 -9.90 2.63 -10.57
C HIS A 310 -8.41 2.32 -10.43
N ALA A 311 -8.04 1.15 -9.89
CA ALA A 311 -6.65 0.72 -9.74
C ALA A 311 -5.96 0.51 -11.10
N ASP A 312 -6.69 -0.01 -12.09
CA ASP A 312 -6.18 -0.15 -13.47
C ASP A 312 -6.18 1.20 -14.23
N ASN A 313 -7.06 2.14 -13.87
CA ASN A 313 -7.09 3.51 -14.41
C ASN A 313 -6.06 4.44 -13.76
N ALA A 314 -5.56 4.16 -12.56
CA ALA A 314 -4.55 4.97 -11.87
C ALA A 314 -3.27 5.17 -12.69
N ILE A 315 -2.92 4.17 -13.52
CA ILE A 315 -1.77 4.24 -14.45
C ILE A 315 -1.97 5.36 -15.50
N LYS A 316 -3.22 5.72 -15.85
CA LYS A 316 -3.50 6.83 -16.79
C LYS A 316 -3.24 8.21 -16.20
N PHE A 317 -3.19 8.34 -14.87
CA PHE A 317 -2.93 9.60 -14.16
C PHE A 317 -1.44 9.87 -13.92
N LEU A 318 -0.56 8.92 -14.25
CA LEU A 318 0.88 9.11 -14.15
C LEU A 318 1.35 9.99 -15.31
N SER A 319 1.84 11.18 -14.95
CA SER A 319 2.11 12.29 -15.88
C SER A 319 3.21 12.01 -16.90
N ASP A 320 4.02 10.95 -16.71
CA ASP A 320 5.13 10.58 -17.58
C ASP A 320 5.48 9.08 -17.54
N MET A 321 6.26 8.63 -18.53
CA MET A 321 6.66 7.23 -18.69
C MET A 321 7.54 6.70 -17.55
N PHE A 322 8.36 7.56 -16.93
CA PHE A 322 9.23 7.15 -15.83
C PHE A 322 8.41 6.91 -14.56
N SER A 323 7.50 7.83 -14.22
CA SER A 323 6.56 7.70 -13.11
C SER A 323 5.73 6.41 -13.24
N ALA A 324 5.27 6.06 -14.45
CA ALA A 324 4.61 4.78 -14.72
C ALA A 324 5.49 3.56 -14.44
N ARG A 325 6.76 3.58 -14.86
CA ARG A 325 7.71 2.49 -14.62
C ARG A 325 8.08 2.38 -13.14
N PHE A 326 8.28 3.51 -12.47
CA PHE A 326 8.57 3.60 -11.04
C PHE A 326 7.42 3.02 -10.24
N TYR A 327 6.19 3.50 -10.47
CA TYR A 327 5.00 2.99 -9.79
C TYR A 327 4.82 1.48 -10.00
N LYS A 328 4.96 0.99 -11.24
CA LYS A 328 4.86 -0.44 -11.52
C LYS A 328 5.87 -1.26 -10.73
N LEU A 329 7.11 -0.80 -10.66
CA LEU A 329 8.16 -1.45 -9.87
C LEU A 329 7.86 -1.38 -8.36
N ALA A 330 7.37 -0.24 -7.88
CA ALA A 330 6.97 -0.03 -6.49
C ALA A 330 5.84 -0.97 -6.07
N ALA A 331 4.72 -0.93 -6.80
CA ALA A 331 3.57 -1.79 -6.56
C ALA A 331 3.96 -3.28 -6.58
N GLN A 332 4.78 -3.70 -7.55
CA GLN A 332 5.27 -5.08 -7.62
C GLN A 332 6.13 -5.46 -6.40
N LYS A 333 7.00 -4.59 -5.92
CA LYS A 333 7.91 -4.89 -4.80
C LYS A 333 7.24 -4.80 -3.44
N ILE A 334 6.23 -3.94 -3.30
CA ILE A 334 5.39 -3.80 -2.10
C ILE A 334 4.36 -4.95 -1.99
N GLY A 335 4.04 -5.65 -3.09
CA GLY A 335 3.13 -6.80 -3.08
C GLY A 335 1.67 -6.47 -3.42
N VAL A 336 1.42 -5.30 -4.03
CA VAL A 336 0.07 -4.90 -4.49
C VAL A 336 -0.58 -5.96 -5.41
N PRO A 337 0.13 -6.52 -6.42
CA PRO A 337 -0.47 -7.51 -7.32
C PRO A 337 -0.92 -8.79 -6.60
N ASP A 338 -0.20 -9.22 -5.56
CA ASP A 338 -0.50 -10.47 -4.86
C ASP A 338 -1.87 -10.39 -4.17
N TYR A 339 -2.16 -9.27 -3.51
CA TYR A 339 -3.48 -9.03 -2.91
C TYR A 339 -4.56 -8.74 -3.95
N LYS A 340 -4.22 -8.03 -5.04
CA LYS A 340 -5.18 -7.83 -6.15
C LYS A 340 -5.65 -9.16 -6.73
N ASP A 341 -4.74 -10.12 -6.92
CA ASP A 341 -5.07 -11.44 -7.46
C ASP A 341 -5.94 -12.25 -6.49
N LEU A 342 -5.66 -12.19 -5.18
CA LEU A 342 -6.48 -12.80 -4.13
C LEU A 342 -7.91 -12.24 -4.12
N VAL A 343 -8.06 -10.92 -4.13
CA VAL A 343 -9.37 -10.24 -4.20
C VAL A 343 -10.11 -10.65 -5.47
N THR A 344 -9.44 -10.64 -6.62
CA THR A 344 -10.03 -11.05 -7.91
C THR A 344 -10.56 -12.49 -7.86
N GLN A 345 -9.81 -13.40 -7.23
CA GLN A 345 -10.26 -14.78 -7.05
C GLN A 345 -11.47 -14.87 -6.13
N LYS A 346 -11.48 -14.13 -5.00
CA LYS A 346 -12.61 -14.10 -4.05
C LYS A 346 -13.87 -13.51 -4.67
N VAL A 347 -13.76 -12.47 -5.49
CA VAL A 347 -14.87 -11.90 -6.28
C VAL A 347 -15.49 -12.95 -7.19
N ARG A 348 -14.67 -13.70 -7.94
CA ARG A 348 -15.17 -14.78 -8.80
C ARG A 348 -15.91 -15.85 -8.00
N THR A 349 -15.36 -16.27 -6.86
CA THR A 349 -16.05 -17.22 -5.97
C THR A 349 -17.37 -16.66 -5.43
N ALA A 350 -17.41 -15.38 -5.06
CA ALA A 350 -18.62 -14.70 -4.64
C ALA A 350 -19.68 -14.65 -5.77
N GLU A 351 -19.28 -14.38 -7.02
CA GLU A 351 -20.19 -14.43 -8.17
C GLU A 351 -20.76 -15.83 -8.42
N GLU A 352 -19.94 -16.87 -8.30
CA GLU A 352 -20.37 -18.26 -8.45
C GLU A 352 -21.39 -18.65 -7.37
N LEU A 353 -21.12 -18.28 -6.11
CA LEU A 353 -22.05 -18.47 -5.00
C LEU A 353 -23.35 -17.69 -5.22
N TYR A 354 -23.27 -16.44 -5.66
CA TYR A 354 -24.44 -15.63 -6.01
C TYR A 354 -25.31 -16.34 -7.06
N ARG A 355 -24.71 -16.80 -8.17
CA ARG A 355 -25.43 -17.52 -9.23
C ARG A 355 -26.07 -18.79 -8.70
N PHE A 356 -25.34 -19.60 -7.92
CA PHE A 356 -25.88 -20.79 -7.28
C PHE A 356 -27.09 -20.49 -6.38
N MET A 357 -27.00 -19.44 -5.57
CA MET A 357 -28.11 -19.01 -4.69
C MET A 357 -29.35 -18.56 -5.48
N VAL A 358 -29.15 -17.83 -6.58
CA VAL A 358 -30.23 -17.38 -7.49
C VAL A 358 -30.86 -18.57 -8.20
N ASP A 359 -30.07 -19.54 -8.67
CA ASP A 359 -30.56 -20.75 -9.33
C ASP A 359 -31.38 -21.61 -8.37
N GLN A 360 -30.93 -21.80 -7.13
CA GLN A 360 -31.70 -22.48 -6.08
C GLN A 360 -33.05 -21.78 -5.80
N PHE A 361 -33.08 -20.45 -5.83
CA PHE A 361 -34.31 -19.68 -5.69
C PHE A 361 -35.26 -19.87 -6.88
N ASN A 362 -34.75 -19.82 -8.11
CA ASN A 362 -35.54 -20.02 -9.33
C ASN A 362 -36.06 -21.46 -9.48
N GLN A 363 -35.24 -22.46 -9.15
CA GLN A 363 -35.64 -23.88 -9.14
C GLN A 363 -36.76 -24.12 -8.10
N SER A 364 -36.78 -23.36 -7.01
CA SER A 364 -37.88 -23.40 -6.04
C SER A 364 -39.20 -22.89 -6.62
N ARG A 365 -39.17 -21.85 -7.45
CA ARG A 365 -40.38 -21.36 -8.15
C ARG A 365 -40.89 -22.41 -9.14
N ALA A 366 -40.00 -23.09 -9.84
CA ALA A 366 -40.35 -24.19 -10.74
C ALA A 366 -40.97 -25.37 -9.97
N PHE A 367 -40.40 -25.78 -8.84
CA PHE A 367 -40.94 -26.84 -7.99
C PHE A 367 -42.31 -26.49 -7.39
N PHE A 368 -42.52 -25.24 -6.94
CA PHE A 368 -43.83 -24.81 -6.46
C PHE A 368 -44.89 -24.79 -7.56
N LEU A 369 -44.51 -24.41 -8.79
CA LEU A 369 -45.39 -24.50 -9.96
C LEU A 369 -45.75 -25.95 -10.28
N GLU A 370 -44.76 -26.85 -10.27
CA GLU A 370 -44.95 -28.29 -10.48
C GLU A 370 -45.84 -28.90 -9.39
N LEU A 371 -45.57 -28.60 -8.12
CA LEU A 371 -46.37 -29.06 -6.98
C LEU A 371 -47.79 -28.49 -7.03
N THR A 372 -47.99 -27.25 -7.48
CA THR A 372 -49.32 -26.65 -7.64
C THR A 372 -50.10 -27.38 -8.73
N VAL A 373 -49.48 -27.70 -9.87
CA VAL A 373 -50.10 -28.51 -10.92
C VAL A 373 -50.46 -29.91 -10.40
N VAL A 374 -49.56 -30.56 -9.66
CA VAL A 374 -49.82 -31.87 -9.04
C VAL A 374 -50.97 -31.79 -8.02
N ILE A 375 -51.01 -30.76 -7.18
CA ILE A 375 -52.09 -30.55 -6.20
C ILE A 375 -53.43 -30.32 -6.91
N ILE A 376 -53.46 -29.49 -7.95
CA ILE A 376 -54.67 -29.27 -8.77
C ILE A 376 -55.15 -30.59 -9.37
N LEU A 377 -54.24 -31.39 -9.96
CA LEU A 377 -54.56 -32.69 -10.53
C LEU A 377 -55.11 -33.67 -9.48
N VAL A 378 -54.53 -33.70 -8.29
CA VAL A 378 -55.00 -34.56 -7.17
C VAL A 378 -56.39 -34.12 -6.70
N ILE A 379 -56.65 -32.81 -6.60
CA ILE A 379 -57.97 -32.29 -6.23
C ILE A 379 -59.02 -32.65 -7.30
N GLU A 380 -58.70 -32.49 -8.58
CA GLU A 380 -59.58 -32.90 -9.69
C GLU A 380 -59.86 -34.40 -9.68
N LEU A 381 -58.82 -35.22 -9.47
CA LEU A 381 -58.96 -36.69 -9.38
C LEU A 381 -59.87 -37.09 -8.22
N VAL A 382 -59.68 -36.51 -7.03
CA VAL A 382 -60.53 -36.78 -5.86
C VAL A 382 -61.97 -36.33 -6.12
N TYR A 383 -62.18 -35.20 -6.79
CA TYR A 383 -63.52 -34.73 -7.15
C TYR A 383 -64.18 -35.63 -8.21
N LEU A 384 -63.41 -36.11 -9.19
CA LEU A 384 -63.85 -37.06 -10.20
C LEU A 384 -64.28 -38.41 -9.61
N PHE A 385 -63.55 -38.92 -8.61
CA PHE A 385 -63.88 -40.19 -7.94
C PHE A 385 -64.94 -40.04 -6.81
N ARG A 386 -65.15 -38.83 -6.27
CA ARG A 386 -66.26 -38.54 -5.33
C ARG A 386 -67.54 -38.06 -6.01
N GLY A 387 -67.47 -37.64 -7.27
CA GLY A 387 -68.62 -37.45 -8.13
C GLY A 387 -69.22 -38.81 -8.46
N LYS A 388 -70.44 -39.07 -7.96
CA LYS A 388 -71.19 -40.29 -8.29
C LYS A 388 -71.25 -40.48 -9.82
N PRO A 389 -71.18 -41.73 -10.32
CA PRO A 389 -71.49 -41.99 -11.72
C PRO A 389 -72.94 -41.56 -11.95
N PHE A 390 -73.15 -40.72 -12.96
CA PHE A 390 -74.46 -40.59 -13.60
C PHE A 390 -74.60 -41.65 -14.67
#